data_AF-A0A2D6EVX1-F1
#
_entry.id   AF-A0A2D6EVX1-F1
#
_cell.length_a   1.000
_cell.length_b   1.000
_cell.length_c   1.000
_cell.angle_alpha   90.00
_cell.angle_beta   90.00
_cell.angle_gamma   90.00
#
_symmetry.space_group_name_H-M   'P 1'
#
loop_
_entity.id
_entity.type
_entity.pdbx_description
1 polymer ?
#
loop_
_entity_poly.entity_id
_entity_poly.type
_entity_poly.pdbx_seq_one_letter_code
_entity_poly.pdbx_strand_id
1 'polypeptide(L)'
;MVDIQLQAYIDEVRSQGHKEDELRAHLLEHGYDAKAVDEALGPGPAAPPTTAHPPLPAMEGGFKHRNPALVLLFSIITAGIYSIYWLASTTHELKTQTELAPSPYLLILFVIPFVNIIALIVYFWKYGKALHEVTGFSAIGMLVLMLFVFPVGQVLAQVQLNKH
;
A
#
# COMPACT_ATOMS: atom_id res chain seq x y z
N MET A 1 -8.11 26.06 33.16
CA MET A 1 -6.95 25.14 33.15
C MET A 1 -6.45 25.17 31.72
N VAL A 2 -5.22 25.63 31.48
CA VAL A 2 -4.67 25.68 30.13
C VAL A 2 -4.56 24.24 29.63
N ASP A 3 -4.99 23.98 28.40
CA ASP A 3 -4.92 22.65 27.79
C ASP A 3 -3.46 22.18 27.78
N ILE A 4 -3.19 21.07 28.48
CA ILE A 4 -1.86 20.47 28.59
C ILE A 4 -1.30 20.13 27.19
N GLN A 5 -2.18 19.79 26.24
CA GLN A 5 -1.81 19.49 24.86
C GLN A 5 -1.40 20.74 24.08
N LEU A 6 -2.12 21.86 24.28
CA LEU A 6 -1.81 23.14 23.63
C LEU A 6 -0.45 23.68 24.08
N GLN A 7 -0.14 23.59 25.38
CA GLN A 7 1.16 24.03 25.91
C GLN A 7 2.31 23.14 25.42
N ALA A 8 2.11 21.81 25.39
CA ALA A 8 3.12 20.89 24.86
C ALA A 8 3.44 21.17 23.38
N TYR A 9 2.42 21.47 22.58
CA TYR A 9 2.59 21.82 21.17
C TYR A 9 3.24 23.20 20.97
N ILE A 10 2.87 24.20 21.78
CA ILE A 10 3.53 25.52 21.78
C ILE A 10 5.03 25.38 22.08
N ASP A 11 5.40 24.56 23.06
CA ASP A 11 6.79 24.31 23.42
C ASP A 11 7.55 23.56 22.32
N GLU A 12 6.91 22.61 21.64
CA GLU A 12 7.49 21.92 20.47
C GLU A 12 7.77 22.88 19.32
N VAL A 13 6.79 23.70 18.92
CA VAL A 13 6.96 24.66 17.82
C VAL A 13 7.96 25.76 18.19
N ARG A 14 8.01 26.18 19.46
CA ARG A 14 9.04 27.10 19.97
C ARG A 14 10.45 26.48 19.92
N SER A 15 10.58 25.17 20.18
CA SER A 15 11.86 24.46 20.08
C SER A 15 12.42 24.40 18.65
N GLN A 16 11.54 24.52 17.65
CA GLN A 16 11.90 24.56 16.24
C GLN A 16 12.36 25.96 15.77
N GLY A 17 12.39 26.95 16.68
CA GLY A 17 12.93 28.28 16.41
C GLY A 17 11.95 29.26 15.77
N HIS A 18 10.67 28.90 15.69
CA HIS A 18 9.63 29.78 15.18
C HIS A 18 9.40 30.98 16.10
N LYS A 19 9.18 32.15 15.48
CA LYS A 19 8.84 33.39 16.20
C LYS A 19 7.39 33.34 16.67
N GLU A 20 7.09 34.09 17.73
CA GLU A 20 5.77 34.10 18.37
C GLU A 20 4.63 34.49 17.41
N ASP A 21 4.91 35.38 16.45
CA ASP A 21 3.97 35.78 15.39
C ASP A 21 3.65 34.63 14.40
N GLU A 22 4.62 33.76 14.11
CA GLU A 22 4.44 32.57 13.26
C GLU A 22 3.70 31.46 14.01
N LEU A 23 3.95 31.33 15.32
CA LEU A 23 3.34 30.33 16.18
C LEU A 23 1.81 30.46 16.20
N ARG A 24 1.33 31.71 16.29
CA ARG A 24 -0.11 32.02 16.26
C ARG A 24 -0.75 31.59 14.94
N ALA A 25 -0.12 31.93 13.82
CA ALA A 25 -0.64 31.56 12.50
C ALA A 25 -0.69 30.03 12.34
N HIS A 26 0.35 29.33 12.82
CA HIS A 26 0.42 27.88 12.78
C HIS A 26 -0.67 27.21 13.63
N LEU A 27 -0.94 27.73 14.83
CA LEU A 27 -2.00 27.24 15.70
C LEU A 27 -3.40 27.46 15.09
N LEU A 28 -3.64 28.63 14.49
CA LEU A 28 -4.91 28.90 13.81
C LEU A 28 -5.12 28.00 12.59
N GLU A 29 -4.05 27.73 11.82
CA GLU A 29 -4.07 26.80 10.69
C GLU A 29 -4.39 25.36 11.13
N HIS A 30 -3.91 24.96 12.31
CA HIS A 30 -4.19 23.65 12.92
C HIS A 30 -5.56 23.58 13.60
N GLY A 31 -6.41 24.59 13.44
CA GLY A 31 -7.80 24.59 13.90
C GLY A 31 -7.99 24.93 15.37
N TYR A 32 -6.97 25.51 16.03
CA TYR A 32 -7.12 26.03 17.40
C TYR A 32 -7.94 27.33 17.40
N ASP A 33 -8.76 27.50 18.44
CA ASP A 33 -9.56 28.72 18.60
C ASP A 33 -8.68 29.93 18.86
N ALA A 34 -8.94 31.03 18.14
CA ALA A 34 -8.12 32.25 18.23
C ALA A 34 -8.01 32.80 19.65
N LYS A 35 -9.09 32.70 20.45
CA LYS A 35 -9.11 33.18 21.81
C LYS A 35 -8.26 32.29 22.73
N ALA A 36 -8.28 30.97 22.52
CA ALA A 36 -7.46 30.02 23.28
C ALA A 36 -5.96 30.16 22.97
N VAL A 37 -5.62 30.42 21.70
CA VAL A 37 -4.24 30.69 21.25
C VAL A 37 -3.70 31.99 21.85
N ASP A 38 -4.49 33.07 21.75
CA ASP A 38 -4.10 34.37 22.30
C ASP A 38 -3.95 34.33 23.84
N GLU A 39 -4.75 33.51 24.51
CA GLU A 39 -4.66 33.28 25.96
C GLU A 39 -3.44 32.43 26.34
N ALA A 40 -3.06 31.45 25.52
CA ALA A 40 -1.89 30.62 25.76
C ALA A 40 -0.56 31.33 25.46
N LEU A 41 -0.58 32.32 24.57
CA LEU A 41 0.56 33.18 24.22
C LEU A 41 0.64 34.44 25.10
N GLY A 42 -0.47 34.86 25.71
CA GLY A 42 -0.53 36.04 26.57
C GLY A 42 -0.10 35.81 28.03
N PRO A 43 0.18 36.89 28.79
CA PRO A 43 0.45 36.81 30.22
C PRO A 43 -0.85 36.63 31.01
N GLY A 44 -1.11 35.43 31.56
CA GLY A 44 -2.36 35.13 32.30
C GLY A 44 -2.52 35.88 33.65
N PRO A 45 -3.65 35.75 34.41
CA PRO A 45 -4.80 34.83 34.24
C PRO A 45 -6.23 35.45 34.41
N ALA A 46 -7.29 34.79 33.90
CA ALA A 46 -8.64 34.68 34.51
C ALA A 46 -9.59 33.73 33.71
N ALA A 47 -10.24 32.78 34.39
CA ALA A 47 -11.27 31.85 33.83
C ALA A 47 -12.70 32.46 33.90
N PRO A 48 -13.82 31.91 33.31
CA PRO A 48 -14.07 30.76 32.40
C PRO A 48 -14.94 31.21 31.14
N PRO A 49 -15.63 30.40 30.27
CA PRO A 49 -16.32 29.11 30.45
C PRO A 49 -15.65 27.94 29.71
N THR A 50 -15.75 26.77 30.33
CA THR A 50 -15.52 25.45 29.72
C THR A 50 -16.43 25.26 28.51
N THR A 51 -15.97 25.64 27.33
CA THR A 51 -16.38 24.96 26.11
C THR A 51 -15.44 23.79 25.98
N ALA A 52 -15.92 22.61 26.39
CA ALA A 52 -15.30 21.36 26.01
C ALA A 52 -15.14 21.39 24.48
N HIS A 53 -13.92 21.60 24.00
CA HIS A 53 -13.62 21.21 22.64
C HIS A 53 -13.92 19.71 22.58
N PRO A 54 -14.70 19.23 21.59
CA PRO A 54 -14.85 17.80 21.40
C PRO A 54 -13.43 17.21 21.37
N PRO A 55 -13.18 16.08 22.05
CA PRO A 55 -11.88 15.42 21.95
C PRO A 55 -11.52 15.37 20.47
N LEU A 56 -10.32 15.85 20.13
CA LEU A 56 -9.77 15.77 18.78
C LEU A 56 -10.26 14.44 18.19
N PRO A 57 -10.90 14.43 17.01
CA PRO A 57 -11.25 13.16 16.38
C PRO A 57 -9.96 12.35 16.44
N ALA A 58 -10.00 11.22 17.15
CA ALA A 58 -8.81 10.44 17.43
C ALA A 58 -8.06 10.37 16.11
N MET A 59 -6.84 10.90 16.07
CA MET A 59 -5.99 10.83 14.89
C MET A 59 -5.66 9.34 14.72
N GLU A 60 -6.61 8.57 14.18
CA GLU A 60 -6.57 7.12 13.95
C GLU A 60 -5.65 6.83 12.77
N GLY A 61 -4.45 7.39 12.79
CA GLY A 61 -3.55 7.44 11.64
C GLY A 61 -2.10 7.68 12.03
N GLY A 62 -1.65 7.15 13.17
CA GLY A 62 -0.23 7.11 13.50
C GLY A 62 0.49 6.02 12.68
N PHE A 63 1.68 6.32 12.17
CA PHE A 63 2.53 5.30 11.54
C PHE A 63 2.95 4.25 12.57
N LYS A 64 2.73 2.97 12.27
CA LYS A 64 3.22 1.90 13.14
C LYS A 64 4.75 1.84 13.06
N HIS A 65 5.42 1.95 14.19
CA HIS A 65 6.87 1.77 14.27
C HIS A 65 7.24 0.32 13.92
N ARG A 66 8.07 0.15 12.88
CA ARG A 66 8.49 -1.15 12.36
C ARG A 66 10.01 -1.17 12.27
N ASN A 67 10.63 -2.26 12.74
CA ASN A 67 12.08 -2.43 12.61
C ASN A 67 12.44 -2.78 11.15
N PRO A 68 13.25 -1.95 10.45
CA PRO A 68 13.59 -2.19 9.05
C PRO A 68 14.37 -3.50 8.82
N ALA A 69 15.16 -3.96 9.80
CA ALA A 69 15.88 -5.22 9.72
C ALA A 69 14.93 -6.43 9.72
N LEU A 70 13.86 -6.38 10.52
CA LEU A 70 12.83 -7.43 10.52
C LEU A 70 12.02 -7.43 9.23
N VAL A 71 11.76 -6.25 8.64
CA VAL A 71 11.09 -6.17 7.34
C VAL A 71 11.90 -6.89 6.28
N LEU A 72 13.20 -6.59 6.18
CA LEU A 72 14.09 -7.25 5.23
C LEU A 72 14.22 -8.76 5.50
N LEU A 73 14.39 -9.16 6.75
CA LEU A 73 14.50 -10.56 7.13
C LEU A 73 13.25 -11.36 6.75
N PHE A 74 12.06 -10.86 7.08
CA PHE A 74 10.82 -11.54 6.73
C PHE A 74 10.55 -11.52 5.23
N SER A 75 10.95 -10.48 4.50
CA SER A 75 10.92 -10.46 3.04
C SER A 75 11.76 -11.58 2.42
N ILE A 76 12.95 -11.87 2.96
CA ILE A 76 13.79 -12.97 2.47
C ILE A 76 13.18 -14.33 2.83
N ILE A 77 12.78 -14.54 4.10
CA ILE A 77 12.21 -15.81 4.58
C ILE A 77 10.94 -16.20 3.81
N THR A 78 10.12 -15.22 3.44
CA THR A 78 8.85 -15.44 2.73
C THR A 78 8.97 -15.31 1.20
N ALA A 79 10.18 -15.27 0.65
CA ALA A 79 10.44 -15.09 -0.78
C ALA A 79 9.67 -13.88 -1.39
N GLY A 80 9.62 -12.78 -0.65
CA GLY A 80 9.01 -11.52 -1.08
C GLY A 80 7.52 -11.37 -0.77
N ILE A 81 6.83 -12.41 -0.28
CA ILE A 81 5.39 -12.31 0.06
C ILE A 81 5.17 -11.29 1.20
N TYR A 82 6.04 -11.28 2.21
CA TYR A 82 5.98 -10.30 3.29
C TYR A 82 6.15 -8.86 2.79
N SER A 83 6.96 -8.63 1.75
CA SER A 83 7.11 -7.30 1.15
C SER A 83 5.78 -6.77 0.60
N ILE A 84 4.96 -7.64 0.03
CA ILE A 84 3.63 -7.27 -0.50
C ILE A 84 2.68 -6.92 0.65
N TYR A 85 2.68 -7.72 1.73
CA TYR A 85 1.92 -7.41 2.94
C TYR A 85 2.34 -6.08 3.57
N TRP A 86 3.65 -5.87 3.74
CA TRP A 86 4.20 -4.65 4.30
C TRP A 86 3.80 -3.43 3.45
N LEU A 87 3.93 -3.54 2.13
CA LEU A 87 3.56 -2.48 1.19
C LEU A 87 2.06 -2.16 1.24
N ALA A 88 1.20 -3.17 1.37
CA ALA A 88 -0.24 -2.97 1.54
C ALA A 88 -0.55 -2.20 2.84
N SER A 89 0.09 -2.60 3.94
CA SER A 89 -0.12 -2.01 5.27
C SER A 89 0.40 -0.57 5.33
N THR A 90 1.58 -0.28 4.80
CA THR A 90 2.12 1.09 4.79
C THR A 90 1.41 1.99 3.80
N THR A 91 0.95 1.46 2.66
CA THR A 91 0.14 2.23 1.71
C THR A 91 -1.21 2.63 2.31
N HIS A 92 -1.81 1.77 3.15
CA HIS A 92 -3.04 2.13 3.86
C HIS A 92 -2.81 3.27 4.85
N GLU A 93 -1.72 3.23 5.62
CA GLU A 93 -1.30 4.31 6.53
C GLU A 93 -0.96 5.60 5.78
N LEU A 94 -0.31 5.51 4.62
CA LEU A 94 -0.03 6.69 3.79
C LEU A 94 -1.32 7.31 3.23
N LYS A 95 -2.30 6.47 2.86
CA LYS A 95 -3.56 6.97 2.27
C LYS A 95 -4.42 7.74 3.27
N THR A 96 -4.26 7.53 4.57
CA THR A 96 -4.93 8.36 5.58
C THR A 96 -4.27 9.74 5.74
N GLN A 97 -3.06 9.93 5.23
CA GLN A 97 -2.28 11.16 5.37
C GLN A 97 -2.04 11.91 4.06
N THR A 98 -2.09 11.23 2.92
CA THR A 98 -1.92 11.86 1.60
C THR A 98 -2.79 11.21 0.53
N GLU A 99 -3.45 12.04 -0.27
CA GLU A 99 -4.23 11.59 -1.44
C GLU A 99 -3.35 11.03 -2.57
N LEU A 100 -2.04 11.29 -2.52
CA LEU A 100 -1.07 10.75 -3.48
C LEU A 100 -0.83 9.25 -3.30
N ALA A 101 -1.18 8.69 -2.13
CA ALA A 101 -0.94 7.29 -1.86
C ALA A 101 -1.81 6.41 -2.78
N PRO A 102 -1.21 5.42 -3.47
CA PRO A 102 -1.97 4.54 -4.35
C PRO A 102 -2.97 3.69 -3.55
N SER A 103 -3.93 3.10 -4.24
CA SER A 103 -4.83 2.14 -3.60
C SER A 103 -4.08 0.85 -3.25
N PRO A 104 -4.06 0.39 -1.97
CA PRO A 104 -3.43 -0.88 -1.59
C PRO A 104 -3.98 -2.08 -2.37
N TYR A 105 -5.23 -1.98 -2.85
CA TYR A 105 -5.88 -3.02 -3.65
C TYR A 105 -5.20 -3.27 -4.99
N LEU A 106 -4.41 -2.33 -5.53
CA LEU A 106 -3.65 -2.53 -6.78
C LEU A 106 -2.63 -3.67 -6.67
N LEU A 107 -2.21 -4.02 -5.45
CA LEU A 107 -1.30 -5.13 -5.22
C LEU A 107 -1.90 -6.49 -5.61
N ILE A 108 -3.22 -6.61 -5.75
CA ILE A 108 -3.87 -7.83 -6.28
C ILE A 108 -3.42 -8.15 -7.71
N LEU A 109 -2.99 -7.14 -8.48
CA LEU A 109 -2.51 -7.32 -9.85
C LEU A 109 -1.25 -8.21 -9.91
N PHE A 110 -0.49 -8.30 -8.81
CA PHE A 110 0.64 -9.23 -8.71
C PHE A 110 0.21 -10.70 -8.74
N VAL A 111 -1.06 -11.02 -8.46
CA VAL A 111 -1.60 -12.39 -8.54
C VAL A 111 -1.91 -12.79 -9.98
N ILE A 112 -2.27 -11.83 -10.84
CA ILE A 112 -2.65 -12.05 -12.24
C ILE A 112 -1.62 -12.87 -13.04
N PRO A 113 -0.30 -12.56 -13.04
CA PRO A 113 0.66 -13.36 -13.80
C PRO A 113 0.71 -14.83 -13.37
N PHE A 114 0.55 -15.13 -12.08
CA PHE A 114 0.55 -16.52 -11.59
C PHE A 114 -0.71 -17.28 -12.05
N VAL A 115 -1.88 -16.66 -11.93
CA VAL A 115 -3.13 -17.24 -12.42
C VAL A 115 -3.07 -17.46 -13.94
N ASN A 116 -2.52 -16.49 -14.67
CA ASN A 116 -2.33 -16.59 -16.12
C ASN A 116 -1.42 -17.76 -16.50
N ILE A 117 -0.30 -17.96 -15.81
CA ILE A 117 0.61 -19.08 -16.08
C ILE A 117 -0.10 -20.43 -15.84
N ILE A 118 -0.84 -20.56 -14.73
CA ILE A 118 -1.59 -21.80 -14.44
C ILE A 118 -2.65 -22.06 -15.51
N ALA A 119 -3.44 -21.03 -15.85
CA ALA A 119 -4.47 -21.13 -16.89
C ALA A 119 -3.86 -21.50 -18.25
N LEU A 120 -2.71 -20.91 -18.60
CA LEU A 120 -1.98 -21.18 -19.84
C LEU A 120 -1.50 -22.64 -19.90
N ILE A 121 -0.92 -23.18 -18.82
CA ILE A 121 -0.48 -24.58 -18.75
C ILE A 121 -1.67 -25.52 -18.93
N VAL A 122 -2.78 -25.25 -18.25
CA VAL A 122 -4.01 -26.05 -18.39
C VAL A 122 -4.55 -26.00 -19.82
N TYR A 123 -4.53 -24.82 -20.44
CA TYR A 123 -4.96 -24.64 -21.82
C TYR A 123 -4.08 -25.44 -22.79
N PHE A 124 -2.75 -25.30 -22.70
CA PHE A 124 -1.82 -26.06 -23.54
C PHE A 124 -1.92 -27.57 -23.35
N TRP A 125 -2.18 -28.03 -22.13
CA TRP A 125 -2.44 -29.44 -21.88
C TRP A 125 -3.69 -29.95 -22.59
N LYS A 126 -4.81 -29.22 -22.46
CA LYS A 126 -6.06 -29.58 -23.16
C LYS A 126 -5.89 -29.57 -24.67
N TYR A 127 -5.21 -28.54 -25.20
CA TYR A 127 -4.89 -28.42 -26.62
C TYR A 127 -4.04 -29.61 -27.11
N GLY A 128 -2.98 -29.97 -26.38
CA GLY A 128 -2.13 -31.10 -26.70
C GLY A 128 -2.88 -32.44 -26.71
N LYS A 129 -3.83 -32.65 -25.78
CA LYS A 129 -4.68 -33.85 -25.79
C LYS A 129 -5.63 -33.91 -26.99
N ALA A 130 -6.27 -32.79 -27.32
CA ALA A 130 -7.13 -32.72 -28.50
C ALA A 130 -6.33 -32.99 -29.79
N LEU A 131 -5.12 -32.44 -29.90
CA LEU A 131 -4.23 -32.71 -31.03
C LEU A 131 -3.79 -34.19 -31.09
N HIS A 132 -3.53 -34.81 -29.94
CA HIS A 132 -3.17 -36.22 -29.85
C HIS A 132 -4.29 -37.14 -30.35
N GLU A 133 -5.54 -36.85 -30.02
CA GLU A 133 -6.70 -37.63 -30.47
C GLU A 133 -6.87 -37.62 -32.00
N VAL A 134 -6.57 -36.49 -32.65
CA VAL A 134 -6.72 -36.35 -34.11
C VAL A 134 -5.49 -36.88 -34.86
N THR A 135 -4.29 -36.54 -34.37
CA THR A 135 -3.04 -36.70 -35.15
C THR A 135 -2.11 -37.79 -34.61
N GLY A 136 -2.41 -38.35 -33.44
CA GLY A 136 -1.51 -39.25 -32.70
C GLY A 136 -0.27 -38.55 -32.11
N PHE A 137 -0.08 -37.25 -32.34
CA PHE A 137 1.10 -36.51 -31.88
C PHE A 137 1.15 -36.43 -30.35
N SER A 138 2.35 -36.49 -29.76
CA SER A 138 2.52 -36.52 -28.30
C SER A 138 1.95 -35.28 -27.61
N ALA A 139 0.96 -35.46 -26.73
CA ALA A 139 0.36 -34.37 -25.95
C ALA A 139 1.38 -33.70 -25.00
N ILE A 140 2.24 -34.49 -24.36
CA ILE A 140 3.31 -33.97 -23.49
C ILE A 140 4.39 -33.26 -24.29
N GLY A 141 4.77 -33.81 -25.46
CA GLY A 141 5.71 -33.15 -26.37
C GLY A 141 5.17 -31.81 -26.84
N MET A 142 3.86 -31.76 -27.15
CA MET A 142 3.20 -30.52 -27.52
C MET A 142 3.16 -29.49 -26.39
N LEU A 143 2.88 -29.92 -25.16
CA LEU A 143 2.92 -29.04 -23.99
C LEU A 143 4.32 -28.40 -23.81
N VAL A 144 5.38 -29.20 -23.87
CA VAL A 144 6.76 -28.71 -23.73
C VAL A 144 7.12 -27.72 -24.83
N LEU A 145 6.76 -28.02 -26.08
CA LEU A 145 6.99 -27.11 -27.21
C LEU A 145 6.24 -25.78 -27.01
N MET A 146 4.99 -25.83 -26.57
CA MET A 146 4.19 -24.63 -26.33
C MET A 146 4.72 -23.78 -25.16
N LEU A 147 5.30 -24.38 -24.12
CA LEU A 147 5.83 -23.66 -22.96
C LEU A 147 7.18 -23.00 -23.21
N PHE A 148 8.09 -23.68 -23.92
CA PHE A 148 9.49 -23.24 -24.04
C PHE A 148 9.85 -22.71 -25.42
N VAL A 149 9.12 -23.10 -26.46
CA VAL A 149 9.41 -22.73 -27.86
C VAL A 149 8.10 -22.47 -28.61
N PHE A 150 7.27 -21.59 -28.05
CA PHE A 150 5.87 -21.38 -28.47
C PHE A 150 5.65 -21.31 -29.99
N PRO A 151 6.40 -20.51 -30.77
CA PRO A 151 6.21 -20.45 -32.23
C PRO A 151 6.43 -21.79 -32.94
N VAL A 152 7.41 -22.58 -32.50
CA VAL A 152 7.69 -23.90 -33.06
C VAL A 152 6.57 -24.88 -32.72
N GLY A 153 6.05 -24.82 -31.49
CA GLY A 153 4.86 -25.57 -31.09
C GLY A 153 3.68 -25.31 -32.03
N GLN A 154 3.38 -24.04 -32.32
CA GLN A 154 2.29 -23.66 -33.24
C GLN A 154 2.50 -24.19 -34.67
N VAL A 155 3.71 -24.02 -35.24
CA VAL A 155 4.02 -24.52 -36.58
C VAL A 155 3.87 -26.04 -36.65
N LEU A 156 4.39 -26.76 -35.66
CA LEU A 156 4.27 -28.21 -35.61
C LEU A 156 2.82 -28.67 -35.43
N ALA A 157 2.02 -27.99 -34.60
CA ALA A 157 0.58 -28.21 -34.51
C ALA A 157 -0.07 -28.14 -35.88
N GLN A 158 0.17 -27.03 -36.59
CA GLN A 158 -0.43 -26.78 -37.89
C GLN A 158 -0.02 -27.84 -38.91
N VAL A 159 1.26 -28.22 -38.94
CA VAL A 159 1.75 -29.28 -39.83
C VAL A 159 1.08 -30.62 -39.56
N GLN A 160 0.80 -30.96 -38.29
CA GLN A 160 0.08 -32.21 -37.97
C GLN A 160 -1.40 -32.12 -38.34
N LEU A 161 -2.05 -30.98 -38.07
CA LEU A 161 -3.45 -30.75 -38.44
C LEU A 161 -3.67 -30.80 -39.95
N ASN A 162 -2.74 -30.25 -40.76
CA ASN A 162 -2.84 -30.24 -42.22
C ASN A 162 -2.75 -31.63 -42.88
N LYS A 163 -2.47 -32.71 -42.11
CA LYS A 163 -2.46 -34.08 -42.62
C LYS A 163 -3.84 -34.75 -42.58
N HIS A 164 -4.85 -34.05 -42.05
CA HIS A 164 -6.23 -34.51 -41.89
C HIS A 164 -7.18 -33.52 -42.56
#